data_AF-A0A1V5WQD0-F1
#
_entry.id   AF-A0A1V5WQD0-F1
#
_cell.length_a   1.000
_cell.length_b   1.000
_cell.length_c   1.000
_cell.angle_alpha   90.00
_cell.angle_beta   90.00
_cell.angle_gamma   90.00
#
_symmetry.space_group_name_H-M   'P 1'
#
loop_
_entity.id
_entity.type
_entity.pdbx_description
1 polymer ?
#
loop_
_entity_poly.entity_id
_entity_poly.type
_entity_poly.pdbx_seq_one_letter_code
_entity_poly.pdbx_strand_id
1 'polypeptide(L)'
;MKFSQETLFLAEIYNYSCKGIIAGLGKGEGITKKIKLLSYKIDENSDYKGLAKFLLASNLLDDGDIIALPSKVISIIEKRFVNGVTVENYKKCITDLDYARKNLKVMNGGEISRRDQIGLDKINPEKKLGVIYPKNPNLSAHQISKEFEKISGDKIDVVITDSDSGAIKGVDLIGCPTVINTPIASTKGLGLFYAMRIAVAAEISWNNLDYCPILLVKPYEASRIRESIGEIKYNGFLDANRENDYLKFLDS
;
A
#
# COMPACT_ATOMS: atom_id res chain seq x y z
N MET A 1 -28.72 -1.55 24.21
CA MET A 1 -28.10 -2.74 23.59
C MET A 1 -26.60 -2.44 23.48
N LYS A 2 -25.72 -3.26 24.08
CA LYS A 2 -24.26 -3.10 23.96
C LYS A 2 -23.78 -4.02 22.84
N PHE A 3 -23.10 -3.48 21.83
CA PHE A 3 -22.46 -4.27 20.79
C PHE A 3 -21.14 -4.85 21.30
N SER A 4 -20.68 -5.98 20.72
CA SER A 4 -19.33 -6.47 21.01
C SER A 4 -18.28 -5.51 20.43
N GLN A 5 -17.08 -5.49 21.01
CA GLN A 5 -15.98 -4.65 20.53
C GLN A 5 -15.59 -5.00 19.09
N GLU A 6 -15.61 -6.30 18.76
CA GLU A 6 -15.41 -6.79 17.40
C GLU A 6 -16.43 -6.17 16.43
N THR A 7 -17.69 -6.04 16.85
CA THR A 7 -18.73 -5.39 16.02
C THR A 7 -18.44 -3.91 15.82
N LEU A 8 -18.00 -3.20 16.86
CA LEU A 8 -17.64 -1.78 16.76
C LEU A 8 -16.40 -1.57 15.87
N PHE A 9 -15.39 -2.43 15.99
CA PHE A 9 -14.20 -2.40 15.15
C PHE A 9 -14.54 -2.63 13.68
N LEU A 10 -15.36 -3.65 13.38
CA LEU A 10 -15.84 -3.91 12.03
C LEU A 10 -16.68 -2.75 11.48
N ALA A 11 -17.49 -2.11 12.32
CA ALA A 11 -18.24 -0.93 11.95
C ALA A 11 -17.33 0.25 11.57
N GLU A 12 -16.21 0.44 12.28
CA GLU A 12 -15.20 1.45 11.91
C GLU A 12 -14.45 1.10 10.63
N ILE A 13 -14.04 -0.16 10.43
CA ILE A 13 -13.47 -0.60 9.14
C ILE A 13 -14.42 -0.23 8.01
N TYR A 14 -15.70 -0.57 8.15
CA TYR A 14 -16.72 -0.28 7.15
C TYR A 14 -16.93 1.22 6.94
N ASN A 15 -17.03 2.00 8.03
CA ASN A 15 -17.18 3.46 8.01
C ASN A 15 -16.05 4.14 7.22
N TYR A 16 -14.80 3.80 7.55
CA TYR A 16 -13.63 4.36 6.89
C TYR A 16 -13.48 3.88 5.44
N SER A 17 -13.84 2.64 5.16
CA SER A 17 -13.88 2.11 3.80
C SER A 17 -14.93 2.83 2.94
N CYS A 18 -16.15 3.03 3.46
CA CYS A 18 -17.19 3.80 2.77
C CYS A 18 -16.74 5.24 2.47
N LYS A 19 -16.09 5.90 3.43
CA LYS A 19 -15.51 7.23 3.24
C LYS A 19 -14.39 7.23 2.17
N GLY A 20 -13.65 6.14 2.05
CA GLY A 20 -12.67 5.92 0.99
C GLY A 20 -13.33 5.79 -0.38
N ILE A 21 -14.39 4.99 -0.50
CA ILE A 21 -15.19 4.84 -1.73
C ILE A 21 -15.73 6.19 -2.18
N ILE A 22 -16.38 6.93 -1.28
CA ILE A 22 -16.96 8.26 -1.57
C ILE A 22 -15.87 9.24 -2.04
N ALA A 23 -14.68 9.18 -1.44
CA ALA A 23 -13.55 10.00 -1.86
C ALA A 23 -13.05 9.62 -3.26
N GLY A 24 -12.90 8.32 -3.55
CA GLY A 24 -12.58 7.78 -4.88
C GLY A 24 -13.57 8.21 -5.97
N LEU A 25 -14.85 8.37 -5.60
CA LEU A 25 -15.91 8.90 -6.47
C LEU A 25 -15.96 10.44 -6.54
N GLY A 26 -14.97 11.14 -5.96
CA GLY A 26 -14.81 12.59 -6.07
C GLY A 26 -15.51 13.43 -4.99
N LYS A 27 -16.14 12.81 -3.98
CA LYS A 27 -16.87 13.51 -2.90
C LYS A 27 -16.14 13.43 -1.55
N GLY A 28 -14.82 13.58 -1.58
CA GLY A 28 -13.95 13.44 -0.43
C GLY A 28 -14.23 14.40 0.74
N GLU A 29 -13.79 13.98 1.93
CA GLU A 29 -13.83 14.74 3.18
C GLU A 29 -12.62 14.42 4.07
N GLY A 30 -12.34 15.24 5.08
CA GLY A 30 -11.33 14.93 6.10
C GLY A 30 -9.95 14.66 5.52
N ILE A 31 -9.38 13.50 5.88
CA ILE A 31 -8.06 13.04 5.43
C ILE A 31 -7.99 12.77 3.92
N THR A 32 -9.13 12.54 3.26
CA THR A 32 -9.21 12.32 1.80
C THR A 32 -10.05 13.38 1.11
N LYS A 33 -9.87 14.67 1.46
CA LYS A 33 -10.73 15.75 0.97
C LYS A 33 -10.67 15.92 -0.55
N LYS A 34 -9.48 16.01 -1.12
CA LYS A 34 -9.29 16.01 -2.58
C LYS A 34 -8.36 14.87 -2.94
N ILE A 35 -8.64 14.24 -4.08
CA ILE A 35 -7.77 13.22 -4.64
C ILE A 35 -7.40 13.60 -6.07
N LYS A 36 -6.19 13.22 -6.47
CA LYS A 36 -5.69 13.37 -7.84
C LYS A 36 -4.89 12.14 -8.21
N LEU A 37 -4.93 11.76 -9.47
CA LEU A 37 -4.13 10.67 -10.01
C LEU A 37 -2.93 11.22 -10.76
N LEU A 38 -1.78 10.57 -10.60
CA LEU A 38 -0.58 10.87 -11.38
C LEU A 38 -0.18 9.64 -12.20
N SER A 39 -0.04 9.87 -13.51
CA SER A 39 0.56 8.90 -14.41
C SER A 39 2.06 8.83 -14.15
N TYR A 40 2.54 7.64 -13.78
CA TYR A 40 3.96 7.40 -13.51
C TYR A 40 4.37 6.08 -14.15
N LYS A 41 5.34 6.16 -15.06
CA LYS A 41 5.93 4.98 -15.67
C LYS A 41 6.99 4.42 -14.75
N ILE A 42 6.81 3.18 -14.34
CA ILE A 42 7.79 2.44 -13.56
C ILE A 42 8.45 1.35 -14.39
N ASP A 43 9.75 1.17 -14.21
CA ASP A 43 10.54 0.12 -14.84
C ASP A 43 11.67 -0.39 -13.92
N GLU A 44 12.45 -1.34 -14.41
CA GLU A 44 13.56 -1.96 -13.69
C GLU A 44 14.70 -0.99 -13.31
N ASN A 45 14.74 0.23 -13.85
CA ASN A 45 15.73 1.25 -13.49
C ASN A 45 15.18 2.26 -12.48
N SER A 46 13.89 2.19 -12.16
CA SER A 46 13.25 3.09 -11.21
C SER A 46 13.78 2.88 -9.79
N ASP A 47 13.93 3.98 -9.06
CA ASP A 47 14.40 4.04 -7.68
C ASP A 47 13.61 5.07 -6.85
N TYR A 48 13.81 5.09 -5.53
CA TYR A 48 13.10 6.02 -4.64
C TYR A 48 13.40 7.49 -4.94
N LYS A 49 14.64 7.81 -5.34
CA LYS A 49 15.06 9.18 -5.65
C LYS A 49 14.39 9.70 -6.93
N GLY A 50 14.26 8.86 -7.94
CA GLY A 50 13.57 9.14 -9.19
C GLY A 50 12.08 9.36 -8.96
N LEU A 51 11.45 8.53 -8.12
CA LEU A 51 10.06 8.72 -7.69
C LEU A 51 9.89 10.07 -6.96
N ALA A 52 10.75 10.38 -5.99
CA ALA A 52 10.70 11.66 -5.26
C ALA A 52 10.86 12.88 -6.18
N LYS A 53 11.80 12.82 -7.14
CA LYS A 53 11.96 13.88 -8.16
C LYS A 53 10.72 14.04 -9.04
N PHE A 54 10.09 12.94 -9.44
CA PHE A 54 8.86 12.97 -10.21
C PHE A 54 7.72 13.62 -9.41
N LEU A 55 7.55 13.22 -8.15
CA LEU A 55 6.55 13.79 -7.25
C LEU A 55 6.74 15.31 -7.08
N LEU A 56 7.98 15.76 -6.87
CA LEU A 56 8.29 17.19 -6.79
C LEU A 56 8.00 17.93 -8.10
N ALA A 57 8.41 17.35 -9.24
CA ALA A 57 8.18 17.93 -10.56
C ALA A 57 6.69 18.06 -10.92
N SER A 58 5.81 17.28 -10.29
CA SER A 58 4.36 17.43 -10.46
C SER A 58 3.85 18.78 -9.94
N ASN A 59 4.55 19.39 -8.98
CA ASN A 59 4.13 20.62 -8.29
C ASN A 59 2.70 20.55 -7.73
N LEU A 60 2.25 19.35 -7.34
CA LEU A 60 0.92 19.11 -6.80
C LEU A 60 0.90 18.78 -5.32
N LEU A 61 2.04 18.43 -4.70
CA LEU A 61 2.14 18.06 -3.29
C LEU A 61 2.52 19.27 -2.46
N ASP A 62 1.92 19.38 -1.28
CA ASP A 62 2.30 20.31 -0.23
C ASP A 62 2.64 19.53 1.06
N ASP A 63 3.25 20.21 2.04
CA ASP A 63 3.47 19.66 3.38
C ASP A 63 2.18 19.09 4.01
N GLY A 64 2.29 17.88 4.56
CA GLY A 64 1.20 17.12 5.18
C GLY A 64 0.23 16.42 4.22
N ASP A 65 0.46 16.51 2.90
CA ASP A 65 -0.24 15.68 1.91
C ASP A 65 0.14 14.20 2.03
N ILE A 66 -0.65 13.36 1.38
CA ILE A 66 -0.46 11.91 1.40
C ILE A 66 -0.38 11.39 -0.03
N ILE A 67 0.46 10.40 -0.27
CA ILE A 67 0.40 9.60 -1.49
C ILE A 67 0.05 8.15 -1.18
N ALA A 68 -0.65 7.49 -2.09
CA ALA A 68 -0.84 6.05 -2.09
C ALA A 68 -0.22 5.43 -3.33
N LEU A 69 0.40 4.26 -3.16
CA LEU A 69 1.09 3.50 -4.21
C LEU A 69 0.71 2.01 -4.09
N PRO A 70 0.59 1.26 -5.20
CA PRO A 70 0.39 -0.17 -5.13
C PRO A 70 1.72 -0.87 -4.78
N SER A 71 1.63 -1.98 -4.05
CA SER A 71 2.75 -2.81 -3.59
C SER A 71 3.70 -3.18 -4.74
N LYS A 72 3.13 -3.48 -5.93
CA LYS A 72 3.86 -3.80 -7.16
C LYS A 72 4.88 -2.73 -7.57
N VAL A 73 4.52 -1.45 -7.45
CA VAL A 73 5.44 -0.34 -7.78
C VAL A 73 6.65 -0.38 -6.86
N ILE A 74 6.40 -0.59 -5.57
CA ILE A 74 7.45 -0.66 -4.56
C ILE A 74 8.32 -1.90 -4.80
N SER A 75 7.74 -3.05 -5.13
CA SER A 75 8.48 -4.26 -5.46
C SER A 75 9.44 -4.08 -6.65
N ILE A 76 9.06 -3.29 -7.65
CA ILE A 76 9.91 -2.98 -8.81
C ILE A 76 11.09 -2.06 -8.41
N ILE A 77 10.83 -1.01 -7.62
CA ILE A 77 11.88 -0.18 -7.02
C ILE A 77 12.83 -1.03 -6.17
N GLU A 78 12.22 -1.93 -5.39
CA GLU A 78 12.75 -3.07 -4.63
C GLU A 78 13.75 -3.99 -5.31
N LYS A 79 13.66 -4.07 -6.64
CA LYS A 79 14.18 -5.19 -7.45
C LYS A 79 13.74 -6.56 -6.90
N ARG A 80 12.52 -6.66 -6.38
CA ARG A 80 11.92 -7.89 -5.80
C ARG A 80 11.38 -8.81 -6.89
N PHE A 81 12.23 -9.12 -7.87
CA PHE A 81 11.87 -9.90 -9.05
C PHE A 81 11.97 -11.40 -8.82
N VAL A 82 11.09 -12.13 -9.51
CA VAL A 82 11.06 -13.59 -9.57
C VAL A 82 10.98 -14.03 -11.04
N ASN A 83 11.85 -14.96 -11.41
CA ASN A 83 11.85 -15.61 -12.72
C ASN A 83 11.05 -16.92 -12.68
N GLY A 84 10.45 -17.28 -13.81
CA GLY A 84 9.71 -18.52 -14.00
C GLY A 84 8.19 -18.36 -13.94
N VAL A 85 7.66 -17.14 -13.75
CA VAL A 85 6.21 -16.90 -13.69
C VAL A 85 5.65 -16.77 -15.10
N THR A 86 4.76 -17.66 -15.50
CA THR A 86 4.07 -17.62 -16.79
C THR A 86 2.56 -17.51 -16.60
N VAL A 87 1.81 -17.24 -17.67
CA VAL A 87 0.33 -17.21 -17.59
C VAL A 87 -0.22 -18.57 -17.15
N GLU A 88 0.39 -19.65 -17.66
CA GLU A 88 -0.07 -21.03 -17.46
C GLU A 88 0.18 -21.51 -16.02
N ASN A 89 1.32 -21.15 -15.45
CA ASN A 89 1.70 -21.63 -14.12
C ASN A 89 1.27 -20.70 -12.97
N TYR A 90 0.92 -19.44 -13.26
CA TYR A 90 0.66 -18.42 -12.25
C TYR A 90 -0.36 -18.86 -11.19
N LYS A 91 -1.51 -19.39 -11.62
CA LYS A 91 -2.57 -19.86 -10.71
C LYS A 91 -2.05 -20.91 -9.74
N LYS A 92 -1.22 -21.84 -10.21
CA LYS A 92 -0.65 -22.90 -9.36
C LYS A 92 0.43 -22.34 -8.43
N CYS A 93 1.27 -21.43 -8.92
CA CYS A 93 2.29 -20.76 -8.12
C CYS A 93 1.69 -19.96 -6.96
N ILE A 94 0.52 -19.34 -7.12
CA ILE A 94 -0.12 -18.57 -6.03
C ILE A 94 -0.87 -19.44 -5.00
N THR A 95 -1.18 -20.70 -5.31
CA THR A 95 -1.91 -21.61 -4.41
C THR A 95 -1.06 -22.68 -3.76
N ASP A 96 0.01 -23.14 -4.43
CA ASP A 96 0.86 -24.28 -4.02
C ASP A 96 2.31 -23.81 -3.80
N LEU A 97 2.74 -23.74 -2.53
CA LEU A 97 4.03 -23.18 -2.15
C LEU A 97 5.20 -24.05 -2.62
N ASP A 98 5.05 -25.36 -2.59
CA ASP A 98 6.10 -26.28 -3.00
C ASP A 98 6.27 -26.25 -4.53
N TYR A 99 5.16 -26.14 -5.26
CA TYR A 99 5.21 -25.86 -6.69
C TYR A 99 5.89 -24.52 -6.98
N ALA A 100 5.56 -23.45 -6.24
CA ALA A 100 6.20 -22.15 -6.40
C ALA A 100 7.72 -22.24 -6.15
N ARG A 101 8.16 -22.84 -5.06
CA ARG A 101 9.58 -23.03 -4.72
C ARG A 101 10.35 -23.82 -5.77
N LYS A 102 9.71 -24.84 -6.36
CA LYS A 102 10.32 -25.68 -7.40
C LYS A 102 10.47 -24.96 -8.74
N ASN A 103 9.54 -24.08 -9.10
CA ASN A 103 9.45 -23.52 -10.46
C ASN A 103 9.90 -22.06 -10.56
N LEU A 104 10.02 -21.36 -9.44
CA LEU A 104 10.32 -19.93 -9.42
C LEU A 104 11.68 -19.66 -8.76
N LYS A 105 12.39 -18.66 -9.29
CA LYS A 105 13.71 -18.25 -8.78
C LYS A 105 13.70 -16.78 -8.41
N VAL A 106 13.90 -16.47 -7.13
CA VAL A 106 14.06 -15.10 -6.64
C VAL A 106 15.40 -14.55 -7.13
N MET A 107 15.40 -13.39 -7.78
CA MET A 107 16.62 -12.85 -8.40
C MET A 107 17.70 -12.48 -7.38
N ASN A 108 17.29 -12.03 -6.19
CA ASN A 108 18.22 -11.67 -5.10
C ASN A 108 18.55 -12.84 -4.17
N GLY A 109 18.26 -14.08 -4.60
CA GLY A 109 18.50 -15.29 -3.82
C GLY A 109 17.42 -15.58 -2.76
N GLY A 110 17.53 -16.75 -2.14
CA GLY A 110 16.55 -17.27 -1.18
C GLY A 110 15.43 -18.08 -1.83
N GLU A 111 14.74 -18.86 -1.00
CA GLU A 111 13.53 -19.58 -1.40
C GLU A 111 12.30 -18.69 -1.28
N ILE A 112 11.28 -18.99 -2.07
CA ILE A 112 9.97 -18.34 -1.95
C ILE A 112 9.34 -18.72 -0.61
N SER A 113 9.02 -17.70 0.19
CA SER A 113 8.24 -17.85 1.40
C SER A 113 6.73 -17.85 1.11
N ARG A 114 5.91 -18.24 2.09
CA ARG A 114 4.46 -18.12 1.98
C ARG A 114 4.02 -16.67 1.73
N ARG A 115 4.71 -15.69 2.33
CA ARG A 115 4.42 -14.27 2.11
C ARG A 115 4.75 -13.84 0.69
N ASP A 116 5.88 -14.29 0.15
CA ASP A 116 6.26 -14.00 -1.24
C ASP A 116 5.27 -14.61 -2.24
N GLN A 117 4.77 -15.81 -1.96
CA GLN A 117 3.69 -16.43 -2.72
C GLN A 117 2.38 -15.63 -2.65
N ILE A 118 2.06 -15.06 -1.49
CA ILE A 118 0.86 -14.22 -1.33
C ILE A 118 0.97 -12.99 -2.23
N GLY A 119 2.09 -12.28 -2.20
CA GLY A 119 2.33 -11.09 -3.04
C GLY A 119 2.85 -11.39 -4.44
N LEU A 120 2.78 -12.63 -4.92
CA LEU A 120 3.28 -12.99 -6.23
C LEU A 120 2.36 -12.43 -7.32
N ASP A 121 2.93 -11.63 -8.21
CA ASP A 121 2.22 -11.04 -9.35
C ASP A 121 3.05 -11.08 -10.64
N LYS A 122 2.37 -11.02 -11.78
CA LYS A 122 2.92 -11.00 -13.12
C LYS A 122 3.32 -9.57 -13.50
N ILE A 123 4.51 -9.43 -14.09
CA ILE A 123 4.94 -8.18 -14.76
C ILE A 123 5.04 -8.38 -16.26
N ASN A 124 5.82 -9.37 -16.68
CA ASN A 124 6.01 -9.69 -18.08
C ASN A 124 6.02 -11.22 -18.24
N PRO A 125 4.84 -11.84 -18.43
CA PRO A 125 4.72 -13.28 -18.56
C PRO A 125 5.49 -13.87 -19.74
N GLU A 126 5.66 -13.13 -20.84
CA GLU A 126 6.44 -13.56 -22.01
C GLU A 126 7.92 -13.73 -21.65
N LYS A 127 8.46 -12.82 -20.84
CA LYS A 127 9.81 -12.90 -20.25
C LYS A 127 9.88 -13.77 -19.00
N LYS A 128 8.78 -14.46 -18.66
CA LYS A 128 8.63 -15.27 -17.45
C LYS A 128 8.93 -14.51 -16.15
N LEU A 129 8.60 -13.22 -16.12
CA LEU A 129 8.98 -12.31 -15.04
C LEU A 129 7.78 -11.91 -14.19
N GLY A 130 7.94 -12.05 -12.88
CA GLY A 130 7.01 -11.56 -11.87
C GLY A 130 7.71 -10.79 -10.75
N VAL A 131 6.91 -10.36 -9.78
CA VAL A 131 7.39 -9.75 -8.53
C VAL A 131 6.73 -10.40 -7.34
N ILE A 132 7.41 -10.26 -6.21
CA ILE A 132 6.92 -10.62 -4.87
C ILE A 132 6.86 -9.35 -4.02
N TYR A 133 6.27 -9.41 -2.82
CA TYR A 133 6.13 -8.23 -1.97
C TYR A 133 7.45 -7.50 -1.69
N PRO A 134 7.36 -6.18 -1.38
CA PRO A 134 8.44 -5.44 -0.75
C PRO A 134 8.92 -6.16 0.52
N LYS A 135 10.21 -6.06 0.82
CA LYS A 135 10.80 -6.76 1.98
C LYS A 135 10.30 -6.17 3.30
N ASN A 136 10.19 -4.85 3.36
CA ASN A 136 9.75 -4.10 4.53
C ASN A 136 8.96 -2.86 4.05
N PRO A 137 7.66 -3.01 3.74
CA PRO A 137 6.90 -1.94 3.10
C PRO A 137 6.78 -0.69 3.98
N ASN A 138 6.73 -0.78 5.33
CA ASN A 138 6.75 0.42 6.18
C ASN A 138 8.06 1.20 6.05
N LEU A 139 9.20 0.51 5.93
CA LEU A 139 10.48 1.15 5.65
C LEU A 139 10.48 1.78 4.24
N SER A 140 9.91 1.10 3.24
CA SER A 140 9.75 1.65 1.88
C SER A 140 8.92 2.94 1.89
N ALA A 141 7.80 2.96 2.63
CA ALA A 141 6.94 4.14 2.78
C ALA A 141 7.72 5.32 3.40
N HIS A 142 8.48 5.07 4.47
CA HIS A 142 9.36 6.06 5.07
C HIS A 142 10.46 6.54 4.10
N GLN A 143 11.08 5.63 3.34
CA GLN A 143 12.13 5.99 2.38
C GLN A 143 11.60 6.93 1.30
N ILE A 144 10.38 6.71 0.79
CA ILE A 144 9.75 7.62 -0.19
C ILE A 144 9.55 9.01 0.42
N SER A 145 8.96 9.09 1.61
CA SER A 145 8.79 10.38 2.30
C SER A 145 10.12 11.08 2.53
N LYS A 146 11.14 10.34 2.98
CA LYS A 146 12.46 10.88 3.30
C LYS A 146 13.17 11.40 2.05
N GLU A 147 13.10 10.69 0.93
CA GLU A 147 13.67 11.17 -0.33
C GLU A 147 12.93 12.39 -0.88
N PHE A 148 11.61 12.48 -0.66
CA PHE A 148 10.84 13.68 -1.01
C PHE A 148 11.21 14.89 -0.14
N GLU A 149 11.27 14.72 1.19
CA GLU A 149 11.64 15.77 2.16
C GLU A 149 13.04 16.32 1.88
N LYS A 150 14.02 15.45 1.58
CA LYS A 150 15.38 15.88 1.23
C LYS A 150 15.46 16.85 0.06
N ILE A 151 14.52 16.79 -0.87
CA ILE A 151 14.57 17.57 -2.13
C ILE A 151 13.60 18.76 -2.06
N SER A 152 12.43 18.59 -1.45
CA SER A 152 11.38 19.61 -1.36
C SER A 152 11.45 20.46 -0.08
N GLY A 153 11.92 19.89 1.03
CA GLY A 153 11.74 20.42 2.38
C GLY A 153 10.40 20.06 3.02
N ASP A 154 9.44 19.56 2.25
CA ASP A 154 8.09 19.23 2.70
C ASP A 154 8.01 17.77 3.16
N LYS A 155 7.17 17.50 4.16
CA LYS A 155 6.90 16.16 4.67
C LYS A 155 5.58 15.65 4.12
N ILE A 156 5.57 14.41 3.64
CA ILE A 156 4.36 13.75 3.16
C ILE A 156 4.19 12.41 3.86
N ASP A 157 2.95 11.98 4.00
CA ASP A 157 2.67 10.61 4.39
C ASP A 157 2.57 9.70 3.16
N VAL A 158 2.88 8.43 3.34
CA VAL A 158 2.88 7.44 2.25
C VAL A 158 2.11 6.21 2.71
N VAL A 159 1.18 5.73 1.88
CA VAL A 159 0.46 4.47 2.06
C VAL A 159 0.82 3.53 0.91
N ILE A 160 1.20 2.29 1.25
CA ILE A 160 1.42 1.24 0.25
C ILE A 160 0.30 0.22 0.39
N THR A 161 -0.30 -0.13 -0.73
CA THR A 161 -1.56 -0.87 -0.79
C THR A 161 -1.41 -2.16 -1.58
N ASP A 162 -2.27 -3.14 -1.30
CA ASP A 162 -2.31 -4.40 -2.02
C ASP A 162 -3.74 -4.85 -2.26
N SER A 163 -4.10 -5.00 -3.54
CA SER A 163 -5.45 -5.39 -3.96
C SER A 163 -5.65 -6.89 -3.75
N ASP A 164 -6.44 -7.23 -2.72
CA ASP A 164 -7.09 -8.52 -2.51
C ASP A 164 -6.24 -9.81 -2.51
N SER A 165 -4.91 -9.73 -2.51
CA SER A 165 -4.05 -10.93 -2.45
C SER A 165 -4.28 -11.74 -1.17
N GLY A 166 -4.59 -11.06 -0.06
CA GLY A 166 -4.96 -11.68 1.21
C GLY A 166 -6.34 -12.33 1.17
N ALA A 167 -7.36 -11.60 0.69
CA ALA A 167 -8.73 -12.06 0.63
C ALA A 167 -8.89 -13.32 -0.23
N ILE A 168 -8.27 -13.36 -1.41
CA ILE A 168 -8.27 -14.53 -2.31
C ILE A 168 -7.67 -15.77 -1.62
N LYS A 169 -6.75 -15.56 -0.67
CA LYS A 169 -5.98 -16.61 0.01
C LYS A 169 -6.46 -16.87 1.44
N GLY A 170 -7.52 -16.19 1.89
CA GLY A 170 -8.06 -16.28 3.25
C GLY A 170 -7.05 -15.86 4.33
N VAL A 171 -6.19 -14.87 4.03
CA VAL A 171 -5.14 -14.39 4.94
C VAL A 171 -5.33 -12.91 5.25
N ASP A 172 -5.40 -12.60 6.54
CA ASP A 172 -5.36 -11.22 7.04
C ASP A 172 -3.93 -10.68 6.95
N LEU A 173 -3.62 -9.94 5.89
CA LEU A 173 -2.25 -9.46 5.60
C LEU A 173 -1.67 -8.59 6.72
N ILE A 174 -2.53 -7.86 7.42
CA ILE A 174 -2.18 -6.90 8.45
C ILE A 174 -2.79 -7.26 9.81
N GLY A 175 -3.23 -8.52 9.99
CA GLY A 175 -3.79 -9.00 11.25
C GLY A 175 -5.20 -8.49 11.58
N CYS A 176 -5.91 -7.92 10.61
CA CYS A 176 -7.33 -7.58 10.72
C CYS A 176 -8.03 -7.64 9.35
N PRO A 177 -9.38 -7.72 9.32
CA PRO A 177 -10.14 -7.63 8.09
C PRO A 177 -9.95 -6.30 7.38
N THR A 178 -10.00 -6.32 6.05
CA THR A 178 -9.99 -5.13 5.19
C THR A 178 -11.11 -5.21 4.15
N VAL A 179 -11.41 -4.10 3.51
CA VAL A 179 -12.46 -4.00 2.49
C VAL A 179 -11.83 -3.43 1.23
N ILE A 180 -12.02 -4.08 0.08
CA ILE A 180 -11.58 -3.65 -1.28
C ILE A 180 -10.05 -3.63 -1.48
N ASN A 181 -9.28 -3.09 -0.55
CA ASN A 181 -7.83 -2.96 -0.67
C ASN A 181 -7.17 -2.94 0.71
N THR A 182 -6.00 -3.56 0.84
CA THR A 182 -5.28 -3.68 2.12
C THR A 182 -4.13 -2.66 2.19
N PRO A 183 -4.08 -1.76 3.20
CA PRO A 183 -2.91 -0.93 3.43
C PRO A 183 -1.78 -1.75 4.07
N ILE A 184 -0.92 -2.37 3.26
CA ILE A 184 0.19 -3.20 3.76
C ILE A 184 1.30 -2.37 4.44
N ALA A 185 1.32 -1.05 4.24
CA ALA A 185 2.19 -0.14 4.98
C ALA A 185 1.67 1.30 5.01
N SER A 186 2.13 2.04 6.02
CA SER A 186 1.98 3.48 6.09
C SER A 186 3.17 4.14 6.81
N THR A 187 3.40 5.41 6.57
CA THR A 187 4.16 6.28 7.49
C THR A 187 3.40 6.45 8.81
N LYS A 188 4.12 6.91 9.84
CA LYS A 188 3.62 6.97 11.22
C LYS A 188 2.52 8.02 11.44
N GLY A 189 2.50 9.10 10.65
CA GLY A 189 1.50 10.16 10.73
C GLY A 189 0.06 9.72 10.41
N LEU A 190 -0.14 8.49 9.95
CA LEU A 190 -1.45 7.91 9.67
C LEU A 190 -1.76 6.73 10.59
N GLY A 191 -2.91 6.78 11.26
CA GLY A 191 -3.50 5.64 11.95
C GLY A 191 -4.04 4.58 10.97
N LEU A 192 -4.34 3.39 11.50
CA LEU A 192 -4.81 2.23 10.73
C LEU A 192 -6.03 2.56 9.85
N PHE A 193 -7.04 3.20 10.44
CA PHE A 193 -8.29 3.51 9.73
C PHE A 193 -8.12 4.56 8.64
N TYR A 194 -7.23 5.54 8.85
CA TYR A 194 -6.87 6.49 7.79
C TYR A 194 -6.15 5.78 6.65
N ALA A 195 -5.20 4.90 6.95
CA ALA A 195 -4.52 4.11 5.93
C ALA A 195 -5.50 3.23 5.13
N MET A 196 -6.47 2.59 5.79
CA MET A 196 -7.53 1.81 5.12
C MET A 196 -8.38 2.68 4.19
N ARG A 197 -8.85 3.83 4.70
CA ARG A 197 -9.62 4.79 3.90
C ARG A 197 -8.88 5.23 2.64
N ILE A 198 -7.58 5.51 2.77
CA ILE A 198 -6.72 5.93 1.66
C ILE A 198 -6.51 4.77 0.67
N ALA A 199 -6.31 3.55 1.17
CA ALA A 199 -6.16 2.36 0.32
C ALA A 199 -7.42 2.10 -0.52
N VAL A 200 -8.61 2.21 0.09
CA VAL A 200 -9.88 2.06 -0.63
C VAL A 200 -10.07 3.18 -1.66
N ALA A 201 -9.76 4.44 -1.29
CA ALA A 201 -9.82 5.54 -2.24
C ALA A 201 -8.89 5.32 -3.43
N ALA A 202 -7.70 4.76 -3.20
CA ALA A 202 -6.73 4.45 -4.25
C ALA A 202 -7.26 3.38 -5.22
N GLU A 203 -7.82 2.28 -4.70
CA GLU A 203 -8.37 1.21 -5.54
C GLU A 203 -9.52 1.69 -6.42
N ILE A 204 -10.47 2.43 -5.83
CA ILE A 204 -11.59 3.00 -6.60
C ILE A 204 -11.10 3.98 -7.67
N SER A 205 -10.05 4.76 -7.38
CA SER A 205 -9.53 5.75 -8.31
C SER A 205 -8.74 5.09 -9.45
N TRP A 206 -7.86 4.13 -9.15
CA TRP A 206 -7.01 3.45 -10.13
C TRP A 206 -7.81 2.62 -11.14
N ASN A 207 -8.92 2.02 -10.71
CA ASN A 207 -9.80 1.27 -11.62
C ASN A 207 -10.55 2.14 -12.64
N ASN A 208 -10.48 3.47 -12.53
CA ASN A 208 -11.09 4.39 -13.49
C ASN A 208 -10.12 4.87 -14.59
N LEU A 209 -8.80 4.75 -14.39
CA LEU A 209 -7.79 5.27 -15.32
C LEU A 209 -6.55 4.37 -15.37
N ASP A 210 -6.25 3.88 -16.56
CA ASP A 210 -5.05 3.08 -16.80
C ASP A 210 -3.76 3.90 -16.53
N TYR A 211 -2.71 3.18 -16.12
CA TYR A 211 -1.34 3.70 -15.96
C TYR A 211 -1.14 4.86 -14.96
N CYS A 212 -2.04 5.02 -14.00
CA CYS A 212 -1.94 6.05 -12.96
C CYS A 212 -1.67 5.47 -11.56
N PRO A 213 -0.49 4.90 -11.27
CA PRO A 213 -0.28 4.13 -10.04
C PRO A 213 -0.09 4.98 -8.78
N ILE A 214 -0.15 6.32 -8.88
CA ILE A 214 0.02 7.20 -7.73
C ILE A 214 -1.29 7.93 -7.49
N LEU A 215 -1.87 7.72 -6.31
CA LEU A 215 -2.93 8.58 -5.79
C LEU A 215 -2.31 9.66 -4.93
N LEU A 216 -2.53 10.93 -5.26
CA LEU A 216 -2.28 12.06 -4.39
C LEU A 216 -3.54 12.38 -3.62
N VAL A 217 -3.42 12.54 -2.31
CA VAL A 217 -4.51 12.89 -1.41
C VAL A 217 -4.17 14.18 -0.69
N LYS A 218 -5.05 15.19 -0.83
CA LYS A 218 -4.99 16.44 -0.07
C LYS A 218 -6.02 16.42 1.05
N PRO A 219 -5.59 16.37 2.32
CA PRO A 219 -6.46 16.51 3.48
C PRO A 219 -7.03 17.93 3.63
N TYR A 220 -7.95 18.13 4.59
CA TYR A 220 -8.19 19.47 5.15
C TYR A 220 -6.95 20.01 5.86
N GLU A 221 -6.80 21.34 5.93
CA GLU A 221 -5.64 21.97 6.59
C GLU A 221 -5.43 21.49 8.03
N ALA A 222 -6.50 21.40 8.83
CA ALA A 222 -6.43 20.88 10.19
C ALA A 222 -5.94 19.42 10.26
N SER A 223 -6.12 18.64 9.19
CA SER A 223 -5.55 17.31 9.10
C SER A 223 -4.11 17.34 8.63
N ARG A 224 -3.62 18.34 7.90
CA ARG A 224 -2.23 18.40 7.41
C ARG A 224 -1.19 18.61 8.52
N ILE A 225 -1.60 19.02 9.73
CA ILE A 225 -0.72 19.25 10.88
C ILE A 225 -0.56 18.03 11.80
N ARG A 226 -0.68 16.81 11.27
CA ARG A 226 -0.51 15.56 12.04
C ARG A 226 0.90 15.47 12.62
N GLU A 227 1.02 14.85 13.79
CA GLU A 227 2.32 14.49 14.35
C GLU A 227 2.98 13.37 13.52
N SER A 228 4.30 13.33 13.50
CA SER A 228 5.09 12.25 12.89
C SER A 228 4.84 12.00 11.38
N ILE A 229 4.43 13.02 10.62
CA ILE A 229 4.30 12.91 9.15
C ILE A 229 5.63 12.45 8.54
N GLY A 230 5.55 11.43 7.68
CA GLY A 230 6.72 10.90 6.98
C GLY A 230 7.67 10.05 7.83
N GLU A 231 7.48 10.00 9.15
CA GLU A 231 8.31 9.18 10.04
C GLU A 231 8.05 7.68 9.84
N ILE A 232 9.07 6.88 10.16
CA ILE A 232 8.95 5.42 10.16
C ILE A 232 7.97 4.98 11.26
N LYS A 233 7.08 4.05 10.90
CA LYS A 233 6.13 3.47 11.84
C LYS A 233 6.78 2.35 12.67
N TYR A 234 7.09 1.24 12.03
CA TYR A 234 7.90 0.13 12.55
C TYR A 234 8.34 -0.76 11.38
N ASN A 235 9.33 -1.62 11.59
CA ASN A 235 9.79 -2.55 10.55
C ASN A 235 8.74 -3.63 10.24
N GLY A 236 8.48 -3.84 8.96
CA GLY A 236 7.63 -4.91 8.43
C GLY A 236 6.42 -4.37 7.66
N PHE A 237 5.39 -5.21 7.63
CA PHE A 237 4.05 -4.85 7.17
C PHE A 237 3.35 -4.07 8.28
N LEU A 238 2.33 -3.29 7.93
CA LEU A 238 1.34 -2.80 8.88
C LEU A 238 0.75 -3.99 9.66
N ASP A 239 0.58 -3.84 10.96
CA ASP A 239 0.11 -4.87 11.88
C ASP A 239 -0.88 -4.23 12.84
N ALA A 240 -2.15 -4.60 12.72
CA ALA A 240 -3.24 -4.06 13.51
C ALA A 240 -2.97 -4.18 15.01
N ASN A 241 -2.31 -5.26 15.47
CA ASN A 241 -1.99 -5.45 16.88
C ASN A 241 -0.97 -4.45 17.44
N ARG A 242 -0.37 -3.61 16.60
CA ARG A 242 0.55 -2.53 16.98
C ARG A 242 -0.07 -1.14 16.83
N GLU A 243 -1.29 -1.06 16.34
CA GLU A 243 -1.98 0.19 16.06
C GLU A 243 -2.85 0.59 17.24
N ASN A 244 -2.61 1.77 17.80
CA ASN A 244 -3.42 2.30 18.91
C ASN A 244 -4.91 2.33 18.59
N ASP A 245 -5.27 2.55 17.32
CA ASP A 245 -6.67 2.57 16.87
C ASP A 245 -7.34 1.20 16.99
N TYR A 246 -6.57 0.11 16.85
CA TYR A 246 -7.05 -1.26 17.04
C TYR A 246 -7.02 -1.66 18.51
N LEU A 247 -5.92 -1.35 19.22
CA LEU A 247 -5.74 -1.69 20.64
C LEU A 247 -6.84 -1.12 21.54
N LYS A 248 -7.37 0.06 21.22
CA LYS A 248 -8.53 0.64 21.94
C LYS A 248 -9.76 -0.26 21.97
N PHE A 249 -9.94 -1.14 20.98
CA PHE A 249 -11.04 -2.10 20.93
C PHE A 249 -10.72 -3.41 21.64
N LEU A 250 -9.45 -3.69 21.95
CA LEU A 250 -9.03 -4.87 22.71
C LEU A 250 -8.98 -4.62 24.23
N ASP A 251 -8.64 -3.41 24.65
CA ASP A 251 -8.38 -3.07 26.06
C ASP A 251 -9.59 -2.44 26.82
N SER A 252 -10.81 -2.49 26.26
CA SER A 252 -12.04 -1.85 26.80
C SER A 252 -13.22 -2.79 26.98
#